data_AF-A0A353R7S3-F1
#
_entry.id   AF-A0A353R7S3-F1
#
_cell.length_a   1.000
_cell.length_b   1.000
_cell.length_c   1.000
_cell.angle_alpha   90.00
_cell.angle_beta   90.00
_cell.angle_gamma   90.00
#
_symmetry.space_group_name_H-M   'P 1'
#
loop_
_entity.id
_entity.type
_entity.pdbx_description
1 polymer ?
#
loop_
_entity_poly.entity_id
_entity_poly.type
_entity_poly.pdbx_seq_one_letter_code
_entity_poly.pdbx_strand_id
1 'polypeptide(L)' 'MIFIILMPVKRIFLVSSLSLLLVSCGHQSLEQVLFTSQQPQPQLGKVSCYRIPALATAPNGNVIAACDQRVG' A
#
# COMPACT_ATOMS: atom_id res chain seq x y z
N MET A 1 5.61 19.97 -46.07
CA MET A 1 5.21 20.67 -44.82
C MET A 1 4.42 19.79 -43.86
N ILE A 2 3.39 19.04 -44.32
CA ILE A 2 2.56 18.15 -43.48
C ILE A 2 3.35 17.01 -42.80
N PHE A 3 4.30 16.37 -43.48
CA PHE A 3 5.12 15.28 -42.90
C PHE A 3 6.07 15.76 -41.77
N ILE A 4 6.53 17.02 -41.83
CA ILE A 4 7.42 17.63 -40.83
C ILE A 4 6.66 17.91 -39.53
N ILE A 5 5.35 18.16 -39.60
CA ILE A 5 4.46 18.37 -38.44
C ILE A 5 3.96 17.02 -37.89
N LEU A 6 3.79 16.00 -38.74
CA LEU A 6 3.26 14.70 -38.33
C LEU A 6 4.22 13.92 -37.41
N MET A 7 5.53 13.98 -37.68
CA MET A 7 6.57 13.30 -36.88
C MET A 7 6.66 13.80 -35.41
N PRO A 8 6.70 15.12 -35.11
CA PRO A 8 6.73 15.62 -33.75
C PRO A 8 5.41 15.38 -33.01
N VAL A 9 4.26 15.46 -33.68
CA VAL A 9 2.94 15.25 -33.04
C VAL A 9 2.79 13.80 -32.56
N LYS A 10 3.23 12.81 -33.36
CA LYS A 10 3.25 11.39 -32.94
C LYS A 10 4.19 11.16 -31.75
N ARG A 11 5.34 11.83 -31.70
CA ARG A 11 6.28 11.74 -30.59
C ARG A 11 5.72 12.36 -29.31
N ILE A 12 5.07 13.52 -29.40
CA ILE A 12 4.43 14.19 -28.24
C ILE A 12 3.31 13.31 -27.69
N PHE A 13 2.47 12.74 -28.55
CA PHE A 13 1.40 11.84 -28.13
C PHE A 13 1.94 10.58 -27.45
N LEU A 14 3.02 9.99 -27.98
CA LEU A 14 3.66 8.80 -27.43
C LEU A 14 4.33 9.08 -26.06
N VAL A 15 4.98 10.22 -25.91
CA VAL A 15 5.57 10.62 -24.62
C VAL A 15 4.47 10.87 -23.59
N SER A 16 3.39 11.55 -23.98
CA SER A 16 2.25 11.81 -23.09
C SER A 16 1.56 10.53 -22.63
N SER A 17 1.32 9.58 -23.53
CA SER A 17 0.69 8.30 -23.17
C SER A 17 1.60 7.43 -22.30
N LEU A 18 2.91 7.44 -22.57
CA LEU A 18 3.90 6.75 -21.74
C LEU A 18 3.99 7.37 -20.32
N SER A 19 3.98 8.71 -20.21
CA SER A 19 3.94 9.39 -18.90
C SER A 19 2.68 9.05 -18.11
N LEU A 20 1.51 9.00 -18.76
CA LEU A 20 0.26 8.60 -18.12
C LEU A 20 0.28 7.13 -17.67
N LEU A 21 0.86 6.24 -18.47
CA LEU A 21 1.02 4.83 -18.12
C LEU A 21 1.93 4.66 -16.89
N LEU A 22 3.06 5.37 -16.84
CA LEU A 22 4.01 5.29 -15.74
C LEU A 22 3.43 5.81 -14.41
N VAL A 23 2.57 6.84 -14.44
CA VAL A 23 1.85 7.31 -13.25
C VAL A 23 0.88 6.24 -12.72
N SER A 24 0.28 5.43 -13.59
CA SER A 24 -0.64 4.36 -13.19
C SER A 24 0.06 3.10 -12.65
N CYS A 25 1.35 2.91 -12.94
CA CYS A 25 2.10 1.71 -12.52
C CYS A 25 2.60 1.79 -11.06
N GLY A 26 2.38 2.89 -10.34
CA GLY A 26 3.09 3.20 -9.09
C GLY A 26 2.24 3.25 -7.83
N HIS A 27 1.28 2.34 -7.61
CA HIS A 27 0.68 2.22 -6.27
C HIS A 27 0.14 0.82 -5.96
N GLN A 28 1.03 -0.18 -5.90
CA GLN A 28 0.73 -1.39 -5.13
C GLN A 28 1.08 -1.09 -3.67
N SER A 29 0.07 -0.75 -2.87
CA SER A 29 0.23 -0.73 -1.40
C SER A 29 0.54 -2.16 -0.98
N LEU A 30 1.76 -2.40 -0.50
CA LEU A 30 2.14 -3.66 0.12
C LEU A 30 1.23 -3.83 1.36
N GLU A 31 0.25 -4.72 1.31
CA GLU A 31 -0.55 -5.03 2.50
C GLU A 31 0.35 -5.70 3.54
N GLN A 32 0.54 -5.02 4.68
CA GLN A 32 1.28 -5.54 5.82
C GLN A 32 0.31 -5.97 6.92
N VAL A 33 0.36 -7.24 7.30
CA VAL A 33 -0.43 -7.78 8.42
C VAL A 33 0.33 -7.59 9.72
N LEU A 34 -0.19 -6.73 10.60
CA LEU A 34 0.40 -6.42 11.91
C LEU A 34 -0.06 -7.38 13.02
N PHE A 35 -1.29 -7.91 12.91
CA PHE A 35 -1.89 -8.82 13.89
C PHE A 35 -2.52 -10.01 13.17
N THR A 36 -2.17 -11.23 13.57
CA THR A 36 -2.69 -12.47 12.96
C THR A 36 -3.07 -13.48 14.03
N SER A 37 -4.27 -14.05 13.91
CA SER A 37 -4.72 -15.17 14.74
C SER A 37 -4.37 -16.54 14.15
N GLN A 38 -3.69 -16.59 13.00
CA GLN A 38 -3.41 -17.82 12.27
C GLN A 38 -2.28 -18.66 12.87
N GLN A 39 -1.41 -18.07 13.69
CA GLN A 39 -0.28 -18.78 14.30
C GLN A 39 -0.43 -18.83 15.82
N PRO A 40 -0.38 -20.04 16.44
CA PRO A 40 -0.27 -20.17 17.87
C PRO A 40 1.04 -19.53 18.34
N GLN A 41 0.96 -18.42 19.08
CA GLN A 41 2.13 -17.86 19.74
C GLN A 41 2.42 -18.68 21.00
N PRO A 42 3.60 -19.32 21.12
CA PRO A 42 3.93 -20.23 22.21
C PRO A 42 3.80 -19.60 23.61
N GLN A 43 3.84 -18.27 23.70
CA GLN A 43 3.84 -17.52 24.95
C GLN A 43 2.49 -16.90 25.34
N LEU A 44 1.47 -16.96 24.46
CA LEU A 44 0.27 -16.10 24.59
C LEU A 44 -1.06 -16.85 24.74
N GLY A 45 -1.03 -18.20 24.74
CA GLY A 45 -2.24 -19.02 24.73
C GLY A 45 -2.97 -18.98 23.38
N LYS A 46 -4.16 -19.59 23.31
CA LYS A 46 -4.95 -19.65 22.07
C LYS A 46 -5.70 -18.32 21.87
N VAL A 47 -5.22 -17.49 20.96
CA VAL A 47 -5.94 -16.28 20.53
C VAL A 47 -7.02 -16.67 19.52
N SER A 48 -8.27 -16.31 19.81
CA SER A 48 -9.42 -16.52 18.91
C SER A 48 -9.40 -15.50 17.77
N CYS A 49 -9.26 -14.21 18.08
CA CYS A 49 -9.19 -13.14 17.09
C CYS A 49 -8.58 -11.84 17.65
N TYR A 50 -8.22 -10.93 16.74
CA TYR A 50 -7.88 -9.55 17.04
C TYR A 50 -8.97 -8.61 16.50
N ARG A 51 -9.37 -7.59 17.26
CA ARG A 51 -10.43 -6.65 16.86
C ARG A 51 -10.15 -5.22 17.33
N ILE A 52 -10.92 -4.27 16.79
CA ILE A 52 -10.88 -2.84 17.17
C ILE A 52 -9.47 -2.25 16.92
N PRO A 53 -9.07 -2.09 15.65
CA PRO A 53 -7.77 -1.52 15.34
C PRO A 53 -7.71 -0.05 15.74
N ALA A 54 -6.59 0.36 16.33
CA ALA A 54 -6.24 1.74 16.58
C ALA A 54 -4.81 2.00 16.08
N LEU A 55 -4.61 3.17 15.49
CA LEU A 55 -3.32 3.62 14.97
C LEU A 55 -3.04 5.05 15.45
N ALA A 56 -1.85 5.30 15.95
CA ALA A 56 -1.41 6.63 16.36
C ALA A 56 0.05 6.86 15.98
N THR A 57 0.40 8.10 15.65
CA THR A 57 1.80 8.51 15.46
C THR A 57 2.28 9.18 16.74
N ALA A 58 3.35 8.65 17.33
CA ALA A 58 3.99 9.22 18.51
C ALA A 58 4.82 10.46 18.14
N PRO A 59 5.10 11.37 19.11
CA PRO A 59 5.87 12.59 18.85
C PRO A 59 7.30 12.35 18.32
N ASN A 60 7.87 11.17 18.59
CA ASN A 60 9.18 10.77 18.08
C ASN A 60 9.14 10.20 16.64
N GLY A 61 7.99 10.23 15.98
CA GLY A 61 7.79 9.72 14.62
C GLY A 61 7.43 8.23 14.53
N ASN A 62 7.41 7.50 15.64
CA ASN A 62 7.02 6.09 15.63
C ASN A 62 5.52 5.92 15.38
N VAL A 63 5.15 4.83 14.70
CA VAL A 63 3.74 4.42 14.55
C VAL A 63 3.42 3.38 15.62
N ILE A 64 2.36 3.63 16.39
CA ILE A 64 1.81 2.73 17.39
C ILE A 64 0.56 2.09 16.78
N ALA A 65 0.58 0.77 16.63
CA ALA A 65 -0.58 -0.03 16.26
C ALA A 65 -1.06 -0.81 17.49
N ALA A 66 -2.36 -0.77 17.76
CA ALA A 66 -2.99 -1.47 18.88
C ALA A 66 -4.30 -2.14 18.45
N CYS A 67 -4.67 -3.22 19.14
CA CYS A 67 -5.94 -3.92 18.95
C CYS A 67 -6.30 -4.75 20.19
N ASP A 68 -7.58 -5.07 20.35
CA ASP A 68 -8.05 -6.04 21.33
C ASP A 68 -7.59 -7.45 20.94
N GLN A 69 -6.88 -8.13 21.83
CA GLN A 69 -6.65 -9.57 21.74
C GLN A 69 -7.79 -10.32 22.43
N ARG A 70 -8.49 -11.20 21.71
CA ARG A 70 -9.60 -11.99 22.25
C ARG A 70 -9.18 -13.45 22.38
N VAL A 71 -9.23 -13.96 23.60
CA VAL A 71 -8.96 -15.38 23.95
C VAL A 71 -10.28 -16.15 24.03
N GLY A 72 -10.26 -17.45 23.74
CA GLY A 72 -11.45 -18.31 23.73
C GLY A 72 -11.16 -19.73 24.18
#